data_AF-A0A2V5MWQ2-F1
#
_entry.id   AF-A0A2V5MWQ2-F1
#
_cell.length_a   1.000
_cell.length_b   1.000
_cell.length_c   1.000
_cell.angle_alpha   90.00
_cell.angle_beta   90.00
_cell.angle_gamma   90.00
#
_symmetry.space_group_name_H-M   'P 1'
#
loop_
_entity.id
_entity.type
_entity.pdbx_description
1 polymer ?
#
loop_
_entity_poly.entity_id
_entity_poly.type
_entity_poly.pdbx_seq_one_letter_code
_entity_poly.pdbx_strand_id
1 'polypeptide(L)'
;MLFVASAAEATNSLQARLSAHLAQSRFASALWGVKVISLDTGGTLFEHNAEKLMKPASNAKLYTGALALDRLGPDFRIKTSLYASARPAKSGTLTGDLIVYGRGDPSFAARFYDGDYTKLLDPLVDALETAGVKRIKGNLVGDESYFRGPPLGSGWTWDDLQYYYGAEVSALT
;
A
#
# COMPACT_ATOMS: atom_id res chain seq x y z
N MET A 1 22.15 11.05 45.61
CA MET A 1 20.95 11.88 45.35
C MET A 1 20.83 12.00 43.84
N LEU A 2 19.90 11.25 43.21
CA LEU A 2 19.67 11.34 41.77
C LEU A 2 18.77 12.56 41.51
N PHE A 3 19.27 13.56 40.80
CA PHE A 3 18.44 14.66 40.31
C PHE A 3 17.70 14.18 39.05
N VAL A 4 16.37 14.09 39.14
CA VAL A 4 15.51 13.93 37.96
C VAL A 4 15.23 15.33 37.44
N ALA A 5 15.63 15.61 36.19
CA ALA A 5 15.35 16.89 35.55
C ALA A 5 13.83 17.10 35.44
N SER A 6 13.38 18.34 35.64
CA SER A 6 11.97 18.69 35.45
C SER A 6 11.56 18.55 33.98
N ALA A 7 10.27 18.39 33.70
CA ALA A 7 9.75 18.30 32.33
C ALA A 7 10.10 19.53 31.47
N ALA A 8 10.18 20.72 32.09
CA ALA A 8 10.59 21.95 31.44
C ALA A 8 12.08 21.95 31.08
N GLU A 9 12.96 21.53 31.99
CA GLU A 9 14.40 21.39 31.71
C GLU A 9 14.68 20.33 30.64
N ALA A 10 13.94 19.22 30.67
CA ALA A 10 14.03 18.19 29.64
C ALA A 10 13.61 18.71 28.26
N THR A 11 12.52 19.49 28.19
CA THR A 11 12.04 20.10 26.95
C THR A 11 13.05 21.13 26.41
N ASN A 12 13.55 22.02 27.26
CA ASN A 12 14.57 23.01 26.87
C ASN A 12 15.85 22.34 26.36
N SER A 13 16.29 21.26 27.02
CA SER A 13 17.43 20.45 26.57
C SER A 13 17.19 19.81 25.20
N LEU A 14 16.00 19.26 24.96
CA LEU A 14 15.62 18.70 23.65
C LEU A 14 15.65 19.78 22.56
N GLN A 15 15.01 20.93 22.79
CA GLN A 15 14.95 22.03 21.83
C GLN A 15 16.35 22.54 21.46
N ALA A 16 17.22 22.73 22.45
CA ALA A 16 18.59 23.16 22.23
C ALA A 16 19.38 22.14 21.40
N ARG A 17 19.25 20.85 21.70
CA ARG A 17 19.93 19.77 20.96
C ARG A 17 19.45 19.66 19.52
N LEU A 18 18.14 19.76 19.28
CA LEU A 18 17.58 19.75 17.93
C LEU A 18 18.03 20.98 17.14
N SER A 19 17.95 22.17 17.73
CA SER A 19 18.42 23.42 17.10
C SER A 19 19.90 23.35 16.71
N ALA A 20 20.75 22.89 17.63
CA ALA A 20 22.18 22.73 17.38
C ALA A 20 22.48 21.69 16.29
N HIS A 21 21.68 20.62 16.20
CA HIS A 21 21.82 19.62 15.14
C HIS A 21 21.47 20.18 13.77
N LEU A 22 20.34 20.88 13.67
CA LEU A 22 19.89 21.50 12.42
C LEU A 22 20.85 22.59 11.92
N ALA A 23 21.54 23.27 12.84
CA ALA A 23 22.50 24.33 12.53
C ALA A 23 23.90 23.84 12.10
N GLN A 24 24.15 22.53 12.06
CA GLN A 24 25.46 22.00 11.65
C GLN A 24 25.80 22.39 10.20
N SER A 25 27.04 22.78 9.94
CA SER A 25 27.50 23.26 8.62
C SER A 25 27.23 22.28 7.47
N ARG A 26 27.29 20.97 7.73
CA ARG A 26 26.95 19.92 6.75
C ARG A 26 25.51 19.99 6.22
N PHE A 27 24.61 20.70 6.92
CA PHE A 27 23.21 20.89 6.54
C PHE A 27 22.92 22.30 6.03
N ALA A 28 23.93 23.14 5.77
CA ALA A 28 23.73 24.54 5.39
C ALA A 28 22.82 24.74 4.16
N SER A 29 22.85 23.80 3.21
CA SER A 29 22.00 23.84 2.00
C SER A 29 20.69 23.06 2.13
N ALA A 30 20.45 22.40 3.27
CA ALA A 30 19.27 21.58 3.48
C ALA A 30 18.09 22.43 3.97
N LEU A 31 16.90 22.12 3.46
CA LEU A 31 15.65 22.63 4.02
C LEU A 31 15.07 21.57 4.97
N TRP A 32 15.05 21.88 6.26
CA TRP A 32 14.44 21.02 7.28
C TRP A 32 13.04 21.50 7.62
N GLY A 33 12.12 20.56 7.76
CA GLY A 33 10.82 20.74 8.41
C GLY A 33 10.71 19.77 9.58
N VAL A 34 10.49 20.29 10.79
CA VAL A 34 10.39 19.48 12.01
C VAL A 34 9.20 19.97 12.84
N LYS A 35 8.38 19.05 13.31
CA LYS A 35 7.31 19.29 14.27
C LYS A 35 7.26 18.12 15.24
N VAL A 36 7.44 18.40 16.52
CA VAL A 36 7.41 17.41 17.60
C VAL A 36 6.31 17.80 18.56
N ILE A 37 5.37 16.88 18.79
CA ILE A 37 4.18 17.09 19.60
C ILE A 37 4.16 16.02 20.71
N SER A 38 3.83 16.43 21.93
CA SER A 38 3.53 15.51 23.02
C SER A 38 2.17 14.86 22.78
N LEU A 39 2.11 13.53 22.75
CA LEU A 39 0.84 12.82 22.60
C LEU A 39 -0.03 12.89 23.86
N ASP A 40 0.57 13.08 25.04
CA ASP A 40 -0.16 13.17 26.31
C ASP A 40 -0.87 14.51 26.48
N THR A 41 -0.22 15.61 26.05
CA THR A 41 -0.71 16.98 26.28
C THR A 41 -1.20 17.68 25.02
N GLY A 42 -0.87 17.17 23.83
CA GLY A 42 -1.05 17.86 22.55
C GLY A 42 -0.12 19.07 22.36
N GLY A 43 0.73 19.38 23.34
CA GLY A 43 1.64 20.52 23.30
C GLY A 43 2.76 20.35 22.29
N THR A 44 3.14 21.43 21.60
CA THR A 44 4.32 21.43 20.73
C THR A 44 5.58 21.47 21.59
N LEU A 45 6.44 20.47 21.44
CA LEU A 45 7.72 20.37 22.13
C LEU A 45 8.86 21.03 21.35
N PHE A 46 8.79 20.99 20.02
CA PHE A 46 9.75 21.64 19.13
C PHE A 46 9.13 21.82 17.74
N GLU A 47 9.47 22.92 17.07
CA GLU A 47 9.11 23.15 15.68
C GLU A 47 10.20 23.94 14.94
N HIS A 48 10.37 23.62 13.67
CA HIS A 48 11.27 24.33 12.76
C HIS A 48 10.70 24.22 11.34
N ASN A 49 10.32 25.35 10.73
CA ASN A 49 9.66 25.39 9.41
C ASN A 49 8.45 24.44 9.29
N ALA A 50 7.69 24.21 10.37
CA ALA A 50 6.63 23.19 10.40
C ALA A 50 5.54 23.39 9.33
N GLU A 51 5.27 24.65 8.96
CA GLU A 51 4.24 25.03 7.99
C GLU A 51 4.77 25.12 6.54
N LYS A 52 6.06 24.84 6.29
CA LYS A 52 6.59 24.86 4.92
C LYS A 52 6.17 23.60 4.17
N LEU A 53 5.74 23.77 2.92
CA LEU A 53 5.47 22.66 2.02
C LEU A 53 6.79 21.96 1.66
N MET A 54 6.81 20.64 1.85
CA MET A 54 7.97 19.78 1.61
C MET A 54 7.56 18.61 0.71
N LYS A 55 8.52 18.00 0.00
CA LYS A 55 8.29 16.72 -0.68
C LYS A 55 8.27 15.61 0.38
N PRO A 56 7.13 14.95 0.63
CA PRO A 56 7.04 13.96 1.72
C PRO A 56 7.72 12.63 1.36
N ALA A 57 8.02 12.39 0.09
CA ALA A 57 8.45 11.08 -0.41
C ALA A 57 7.50 9.97 0.10
N SER A 58 8.03 8.85 0.57
CA SER A 58 7.22 7.76 1.12
C SER A 58 6.42 8.13 2.38
N ASN A 59 6.66 9.28 3.04
CA ASN A 59 5.80 9.73 4.13
C ASN A 59 4.38 10.07 3.65
N ALA A 60 4.17 10.28 2.34
CA ALA A 60 2.83 10.40 1.74
C ALA A 60 1.94 9.17 2.06
N LYS A 61 2.55 7.99 2.25
CA LYS A 61 1.84 6.75 2.57
C LYS A 61 1.10 6.81 3.91
N LEU A 62 1.51 7.69 4.85
CA LEU A 62 0.77 7.91 6.10
C LEU A 62 -0.66 8.41 5.82
N TYR A 63 -0.81 9.35 4.89
CA TYR A 63 -2.12 9.88 4.51
C TYR A 63 -2.96 8.85 3.75
N THR A 64 -2.38 8.18 2.76
CA THR A 64 -3.08 7.13 2.00
C THR A 64 -3.51 5.98 2.91
N GLY A 65 -2.65 5.54 3.83
CA GLY A 65 -2.96 4.47 4.78
C GLY A 65 -4.06 4.86 5.77
N ALA A 66 -4.00 6.07 6.33
CA ALA A 66 -5.04 6.59 7.21
C ALA A 66 -6.40 6.68 6.49
N LEU A 67 -6.42 7.20 5.26
CA LEU A 67 -7.65 7.27 4.45
C LEU A 67 -8.20 5.87 4.12
N ALA A 68 -7.33 4.92 3.77
CA ALA A 68 -7.75 3.55 3.49
C ALA A 68 -8.39 2.89 4.73
N LEU A 69 -7.77 3.04 5.90
CA LEU A 69 -8.30 2.55 7.16
C LEU A 69 -9.64 3.21 7.53
N ASP A 70 -9.75 4.53 7.37
CA ASP A 70 -10.99 5.29 7.62
C ASP A 70 -12.16 4.84 6.72
N ARG A 71 -11.90 4.63 5.42
CA ARG A 71 -12.95 4.34 4.44
C ARG A 71 -13.31 2.87 4.31
N LEU A 72 -12.33 1.99 4.47
CA LEU A 72 -12.52 0.56 4.25
C LEU A 72 -12.66 -0.20 5.57
N GLY A 73 -12.05 0.30 6.65
CA GLY A 73 -11.92 -0.41 7.90
C GLY A 73 -10.77 -1.44 7.89
N PRO A 74 -10.31 -1.89 9.06
CA PRO A 74 -9.18 -2.82 9.19
C PRO A 74 -9.48 -4.24 8.66
N ASP A 75 -10.76 -4.61 8.63
CA ASP A 75 -11.20 -5.95 8.22
C ASP A 75 -11.54 -6.05 6.73
N PHE A 76 -11.41 -4.94 5.98
CA PHE A 76 -11.65 -4.98 4.54
C PHE A 76 -10.72 -5.96 3.85
N ARG A 77 -11.27 -6.70 2.88
CA ARG A 77 -10.53 -7.60 2.02
C ARG A 77 -10.90 -7.30 0.58
N ILE A 78 -9.90 -7.11 -0.26
CA ILE A 78 -10.08 -6.95 -1.70
C ILE A 78 -10.47 -8.32 -2.26
N LYS A 79 -11.47 -8.37 -3.14
CA LYS A 79 -12.00 -9.61 -3.70
C LYS A 79 -11.68 -9.73 -5.19
N THR A 80 -10.94 -10.76 -5.55
CA THR A 80 -10.92 -11.29 -6.91
C THR A 80 -12.08 -12.28 -7.07
N SER A 81 -12.81 -12.20 -8.18
CA SER A 81 -14.01 -13.01 -8.40
C SER A 81 -13.94 -13.80 -9.69
N LEU A 82 -14.63 -14.94 -9.70
CA LEU A 82 -14.81 -15.78 -10.88
C LEU A 82 -16.25 -15.66 -11.37
N TYR A 83 -16.43 -15.32 -12.65
CA TYR A 83 -17.75 -15.23 -13.29
C TYR A 83 -17.84 -16.17 -14.48
N ALA A 84 -19.03 -16.74 -14.67
CA ALA A 84 -19.37 -17.50 -15.85
C ALA A 84 -20.85 -17.29 -16.15
N SER A 85 -21.24 -17.44 -17.43
CA SER A 85 -22.62 -17.26 -17.87
C SER A 85 -23.55 -18.40 -17.45
N ALA A 86 -23.00 -19.54 -17.04
CA ALA A 86 -23.75 -20.71 -16.59
C ALA A 86 -23.00 -21.48 -15.49
N ARG A 87 -23.72 -22.35 -14.78
CA ARG A 87 -23.11 -23.37 -13.90
C ARG A 87 -22.49 -24.49 -14.74
N PRO A 88 -21.47 -25.21 -14.23
CA PRO A 88 -20.95 -26.38 -14.92
C PRO A 88 -22.03 -27.46 -15.06
N ALA A 89 -21.96 -28.22 -16.16
CA ALA A 89 -22.77 -29.41 -16.34
C ALA A 89 -22.45 -30.46 -15.27
N LYS A 90 -23.30 -31.50 -15.11
CA LYS A 90 -23.04 -32.62 -14.17
C LYS A 90 -21.69 -33.32 -14.40
N SER A 91 -21.15 -33.27 -15.62
CA SER A 91 -19.82 -33.77 -15.96
C SER A 91 -18.67 -32.89 -15.43
N GLY A 92 -18.98 -31.72 -14.88
CA GLY A 92 -18.03 -30.68 -14.49
C GLY A 92 -17.58 -29.77 -15.63
N THR A 93 -18.15 -29.90 -16.84
CA THR A 93 -17.80 -29.03 -17.96
C THR A 93 -18.55 -27.70 -17.90
N LEU A 94 -17.81 -26.60 -17.79
CA LEU A 94 -18.30 -25.24 -17.98
C LEU A 94 -18.32 -24.91 -19.47
N THR A 95 -19.49 -24.62 -20.01
CA THR A 95 -19.65 -24.18 -21.40
C THR A 95 -19.72 -22.66 -21.45
N GLY A 96 -18.82 -22.03 -22.20
CA GLY A 96 -18.62 -20.58 -22.22
C GLY A 96 -17.34 -20.17 -21.49
N ASP A 97 -17.12 -18.87 -21.46
CA ASP A 97 -15.91 -18.27 -20.90
C ASP A 97 -15.96 -18.23 -19.36
N LEU A 98 -14.79 -18.33 -18.74
CA LEU A 98 -14.56 -18.04 -17.32
C LEU A 98 -13.84 -16.71 -17.19
N ILE A 99 -14.41 -15.77 -16.45
CA ILE A 99 -13.86 -14.44 -16.25
C ILE A 99 -13.24 -14.36 -14.85
N VAL A 100 -11.96 -14.01 -14.76
CA VAL A 100 -11.25 -13.63 -13.53
C VAL A 100 -11.33 -12.13 -13.41
N TYR A 101 -12.19 -11.63 -12.52
CA TYR A 101 -12.40 -10.21 -12.32
C TYR A 101 -11.61 -9.70 -11.13
N GLY A 102 -10.58 -8.90 -11.43
CA GLY A 102 -9.70 -8.29 -10.43
C GLY A 102 -10.25 -6.98 -9.89
N ARG A 103 -10.01 -6.72 -8.60
CA ARG A 103 -10.36 -5.46 -7.92
C ARG A 103 -9.17 -4.81 -7.22
N GLY A 104 -7.96 -5.17 -7.64
CA GLY A 104 -6.69 -4.62 -7.16
C GLY A 104 -6.12 -5.33 -5.94
N ASP A 105 -6.32 -6.63 -5.79
CA ASP A 105 -5.72 -7.40 -4.71
C ASP A 105 -4.20 -7.55 -4.97
N PRO A 106 -3.32 -6.91 -4.17
CA PRO A 106 -1.88 -6.96 -4.41
C PRO A 106 -1.21 -8.21 -3.80
N SER A 107 -2.01 -9.16 -3.28
CA SER A 107 -1.50 -10.35 -2.58
C SER A 107 -1.16 -11.52 -3.50
N PHE A 108 -1.47 -11.44 -4.80
CA PHE A 108 -1.03 -12.39 -5.83
C PHE A 108 0.48 -12.26 -6.13
N ALA A 109 1.31 -12.42 -5.09
CA ALA A 109 2.74 -12.21 -5.17
C ALA A 109 3.49 -13.48 -4.73
N ALA A 110 4.18 -14.12 -5.68
CA ALA A 110 4.94 -15.35 -5.45
C ALA A 110 6.01 -15.23 -4.36
N ARG A 111 6.45 -14.01 -4.04
CA ARG A 111 7.38 -13.74 -2.92
C ARG A 111 6.85 -14.20 -1.55
N PHE A 112 5.54 -14.37 -1.41
CA PHE A 112 4.93 -14.91 -0.18
C PHE A 112 4.92 -16.44 -0.15
N TYR A 113 5.37 -17.10 -1.23
CA TYR A 113 5.33 -18.54 -1.43
C TYR A 113 6.67 -19.08 -1.95
N ASP A 114 7.80 -18.51 -1.51
CA ASP A 114 9.16 -18.91 -1.94
C ASP A 114 9.37 -18.91 -3.47
N GLY A 115 8.64 -18.05 -4.19
CA GLY A 115 8.68 -17.98 -5.66
C GLY A 115 7.74 -18.96 -6.37
N ASP A 116 6.91 -19.71 -5.64
CA ASP A 116 5.93 -20.62 -6.22
C ASP A 116 4.71 -19.87 -6.76
N TYR A 117 4.64 -19.73 -8.07
CA TYR A 117 3.53 -19.08 -8.77
C TYR A 117 2.25 -19.91 -8.82
N THR A 118 2.27 -21.18 -8.43
CA THR A 118 1.06 -22.01 -8.46
C THR A 118 0.19 -21.74 -7.23
N LYS A 119 0.82 -21.57 -6.06
CA LYS A 119 0.15 -21.34 -4.78
C LYS A 119 -0.64 -20.03 -4.69
N LEU A 120 -0.26 -19.01 -5.47
CA LEU A 120 -1.05 -17.77 -5.54
C LEU A 120 -2.43 -17.99 -6.16
N LEU A 121 -2.62 -19.05 -6.95
CA LEU A 121 -3.88 -19.36 -7.62
C LEU A 121 -4.76 -20.32 -6.82
N ASP A 122 -4.24 -20.97 -5.77
CA ASP A 122 -4.96 -21.97 -4.97
C ASP A 122 -6.37 -21.48 -4.55
N PRO A 123 -6.57 -20.24 -4.04
CA PRO A 123 -7.92 -19.79 -3.68
C PRO A 123 -8.90 -19.72 -4.86
N LEU A 124 -8.41 -19.45 -6.08
CA LEU A 124 -9.23 -19.43 -7.29
C LEU A 124 -9.52 -20.85 -7.77
N VAL A 125 -8.53 -21.75 -7.69
CA VAL A 125 -8.69 -23.17 -8.02
C VAL A 125 -9.69 -23.83 -7.07
N ASP A 126 -9.54 -23.63 -5.76
CA ASP A 126 -10.46 -24.13 -4.74
C ASP A 126 -11.91 -23.68 -4.99
N ALA A 127 -12.10 -22.43 -5.41
CA ALA A 127 -13.42 -21.90 -5.75
C ALA A 127 -14.02 -22.59 -6.99
N LEU A 128 -13.21 -22.90 -8.00
CA LEU A 128 -13.65 -23.65 -9.19
C LEU A 128 -13.99 -25.10 -8.86
N GLU A 129 -13.16 -25.77 -8.07
CA GLU A 129 -13.39 -27.16 -7.64
C GLU A 129 -14.64 -27.27 -6.77
N THR A 130 -14.82 -26.35 -5.82
CA THR A 130 -16.03 -26.25 -4.99
C THR A 130 -17.27 -26.01 -5.85
N ALA A 131 -17.15 -25.25 -6.94
CA ALA A 131 -18.22 -25.06 -7.91
C ALA A 131 -18.46 -26.28 -8.82
N GLY A 132 -17.62 -27.32 -8.73
CA GLY A 132 -17.71 -28.54 -9.51
C GLY A 132 -17.12 -28.43 -10.92
N VAL A 133 -16.33 -27.40 -11.21
CA VAL A 133 -15.70 -27.20 -12.52
C VAL A 133 -14.51 -28.15 -12.66
N LYS A 134 -14.49 -28.91 -13.76
CA LYS A 134 -13.41 -29.83 -14.15
C LYS A 134 -12.82 -29.50 -15.52
N ARG A 135 -13.56 -28.77 -16.35
CA ARG A 135 -13.15 -28.39 -17.70
C ARG A 135 -13.86 -27.10 -18.11
N ILE A 136 -13.12 -26.18 -18.71
CA ILE A 136 -13.67 -24.97 -19.33
C ILE A 136 -13.62 -25.17 -20.84
N LYS A 137 -14.75 -24.97 -21.54
CA LYS A 137 -14.86 -25.11 -23.01
C LYS A 137 -14.80 -23.77 -23.75
N GLY A 138 -14.76 -22.65 -23.03
CA GLY A 138 -14.50 -21.32 -23.58
C GLY A 138 -13.11 -20.80 -23.21
N ASN A 139 -12.97 -19.47 -23.22
CA ASN A 139 -11.75 -18.77 -22.85
C ASN A 139 -11.62 -18.58 -21.34
N LEU A 140 -10.39 -18.41 -20.87
CA LEU A 140 -10.09 -17.80 -19.59
C LEU A 140 -9.82 -16.31 -19.83
N VAL A 141 -10.61 -15.43 -19.25
CA VAL A 141 -10.58 -13.99 -19.50
C VAL A 141 -10.18 -13.25 -18.23
N GLY A 142 -9.08 -12.51 -18.26
CA GLY A 142 -8.74 -11.56 -17.19
C GLY A 142 -9.46 -10.23 -17.42
N ASP A 143 -10.26 -9.80 -16.44
CA ASP A 143 -10.96 -8.52 -16.48
C ASP A 143 -10.40 -7.60 -15.39
N GLU A 144 -9.65 -6.59 -15.83
CA GLU A 144 -9.01 -5.56 -15.00
C GLU A 144 -9.79 -4.23 -14.97
N SER A 145 -11.02 -4.19 -15.50
CA SER A 145 -11.78 -2.95 -15.73
C SER A 145 -12.25 -2.23 -14.45
N TYR A 146 -11.99 -2.80 -13.26
CA TYR A 146 -12.36 -2.19 -11.98
C TYR A 146 -11.61 -0.89 -11.73
N PHE A 147 -10.32 -0.83 -12.08
CA PHE A 147 -9.56 0.42 -12.02
C PHE A 147 -9.76 1.24 -13.29
N ARG A 148 -9.81 2.55 -13.12
CA ARG A 148 -9.88 3.52 -14.21
C ARG A 148 -8.75 4.51 -14.07
N GLY A 149 -8.08 4.83 -15.18
CA GLY A 149 -6.99 5.77 -15.23
C GLY A 149 -5.71 5.17 -15.83
N PRO A 150 -4.64 5.95 -15.93
CA PRO A 150 -3.36 5.44 -16.41
C PRO A 150 -2.77 4.43 -15.41
N PRO A 151 -2.06 3.39 -15.88
CA PRO A 151 -1.44 2.39 -15.02
C PRO A 151 -0.17 2.91 -14.30
N LEU A 152 0.30 4.11 -14.67
CA LEU A 152 1.53 4.71 -14.14
C LEU A 152 1.22 5.84 -13.16
N GLY A 153 2.03 5.94 -12.11
CA GLY A 153 1.92 7.00 -11.11
C GLY A 153 2.19 8.39 -11.71
N SER A 154 1.38 9.37 -11.30
CA SER A 154 1.57 10.75 -11.72
C SER A 154 2.93 11.28 -11.26
N GLY A 155 3.74 11.75 -12.21
CA GLY A 155 5.06 12.31 -11.93
C GLY A 155 6.18 11.28 -11.79
N TRP A 156 5.93 10.00 -12.04
CA TRP A 156 7.00 9.00 -12.20
C TRP A 156 7.84 9.32 -13.44
N THR A 157 9.15 9.10 -13.32
CA THR A 157 10.05 9.28 -14.45
C THR A 157 10.20 7.97 -15.22
N TRP A 158 10.55 8.05 -16.49
CA TRP A 158 10.61 6.88 -17.38
C TRP A 158 11.67 5.86 -16.93
N ASP A 159 12.71 6.32 -16.25
CA ASP A 159 13.79 5.50 -15.70
C ASP A 159 13.37 4.75 -14.42
N ASP A 160 12.31 5.16 -13.72
CA ASP A 160 11.75 4.41 -12.59
C ASP A 160 11.05 3.12 -13.06
N LEU A 161 10.52 3.11 -14.29
CA LEU A 161 9.63 2.07 -14.81
C LEU A 161 10.30 0.71 -15.01
N GLN A 162 11.64 0.67 -15.00
CA GLN A 162 12.41 -0.58 -15.06
C GLN A 162 12.58 -1.25 -13.70
N TYR A 163 12.17 -0.60 -12.61
CA TYR A 163 12.34 -1.07 -11.24
C TYR A 163 11.02 -1.46 -10.60
N TYR A 164 11.09 -2.33 -9.59
CA TYR A 164 9.91 -2.87 -8.89
C TYR A 164 9.01 -1.80 -8.25
N TYR A 165 9.56 -0.64 -7.88
CA TYR A 165 8.78 0.45 -7.26
C TYR A 165 8.07 1.35 -8.28
N GLY A 166 8.35 1.16 -9.57
CA GLY A 166 7.70 1.81 -10.71
C GLY A 166 6.82 0.85 -11.52
N ALA A 167 6.44 -0.30 -10.94
CA ALA A 167 5.56 -1.26 -11.59
C ALA A 167 4.18 -0.66 -11.92
N GLU A 168 3.61 -1.08 -13.05
CA GLU A 168 2.26 -0.71 -13.45
C GLU A 168 1.21 -1.13 -12.42
N VAL A 169 0.18 -0.30 -12.27
CA VAL A 169 -0.96 -0.56 -11.41
C VAL A 169 -2.11 -1.09 -12.25
N SER A 170 -2.49 -2.35 -12.01
CA SER A 170 -3.68 -2.99 -12.58
C SER A 170 -4.62 -3.49 -11.48
N ALA A 171 -5.91 -3.63 -11.79
CA ALA A 171 -6.85 -4.31 -10.92
C ALA A 171 -6.65 -5.83 -10.88
N LEU A 172 -5.90 -6.39 -11.83
CA LEU A 172 -5.53 -7.80 -11.91
C LEU A 172 -4.02 -7.90 -12.23
N THR A 173 -3.21 -8.25 -11.23
CA THR A 173 -1.74 -8.26 -11.30
C THR A 173 -1.13 -9.47 -10.61
#